data_AF-A0A1M7PDI5-F1
#
_entry.id   AF-A0A1M7PDI5-F1
#
_cell.length_a   1.000
_cell.length_b   1.000
_cell.length_c   1.000
_cell.angle_alpha   90.00
_cell.angle_beta   90.00
_cell.angle_gamma   90.00
#
_symmetry.space_group_name_H-M   'P 1'
#
loop_
_entity.id
_entity.type
_entity.pdbx_description
1 polymer ?
#
loop_
_entity_poly.entity_id
_entity_poly.type
_entity_poly.pdbx_seq_one_letter_code
_entity_poly.pdbx_strand_id
1 'polypeptide(L)'
;MNLVFPHTFVPWFRSVAPHIHAHRGKTFVVAIAGELIAAGKLSAFAQDLAILHAMGIKLVLVHGFRPQVEEQLRAKGHTSRFSHGMRVTDPLALDCAQEAAGQLRYEIEAAFSQGLPNTPMAHSQIRVVSGNFITARPVGIVDGIDFQHTGLVRKIDASGIRKLVEIGALAMLSPFGFSPTGEAFNLSMEDVAASTASELQADKLIYVTEVRGIPLDPLDPDSEIDQELGLADARKLLAGLPNPMQPTDTAFYLQHAVKACEDGVERVHIVPFSVDGSVLMELFTHDGVGTMIVDEKLESLREASADDIGGILQLIEPFEKDGTLVKRDRTEIERDIDHYTVIEHDGVIFGCAALYPYPEAHTAEMAALTVSPNVQGQGDGEKILKRIEQRARGAGFDSIFVLTTRTMHWFIKRGFKQVDPDWLPEARKRKYNWDRRSQVLVKKLA
;
A
#
# COMPACT_ATOMS: atom_id res chain seq x y z
N MET A 1 27.47 -16.92 -2.16
CA MET A 1 27.47 -15.94 -1.06
C MET A 1 28.06 -14.64 -1.60
N ASN A 2 27.26 -13.82 -2.28
CA ASN A 2 27.61 -12.42 -2.48
C ASN A 2 27.32 -11.73 -1.16
N LEU A 3 28.38 -11.45 -0.41
CA LEU A 3 28.31 -10.68 0.83
C LEU A 3 27.70 -9.32 0.51
N VAL A 4 26.49 -9.06 1.00
CA VAL A 4 26.04 -7.68 1.19
C VAL A 4 27.10 -7.01 2.05
N PHE A 5 27.82 -6.05 1.47
CA PHE A 5 28.92 -5.39 2.17
C PHE A 5 28.40 -4.82 3.51
N PRO A 6 29.14 -4.95 4.63
CA PRO A 6 28.68 -4.49 5.94
C PRO A 6 28.26 -3.01 5.97
N HIS A 7 28.86 -2.21 5.09
CA HIS A 7 28.61 -0.78 4.95
C HIS A 7 27.26 -0.44 4.31
N THR A 8 26.65 -1.33 3.54
CA THR A 8 25.29 -1.13 2.99
C THR A 8 24.22 -1.82 3.83
N PHE A 9 24.53 -2.95 4.45
CA PHE A 9 23.58 -3.68 5.30
C PHE A 9 23.12 -2.87 6.51
N VAL A 10 24.04 -2.30 7.30
CA VAL A 10 23.66 -1.61 8.56
C VAL A 10 22.80 -0.36 8.29
N PRO A 11 23.14 0.53 7.33
CA PRO A 11 22.26 1.65 6.98
C PRO A 11 20.90 1.21 6.45
N TRP A 12 20.86 0.20 5.56
CA TRP A 12 19.60 -0.33 5.04
C TRP A 12 18.74 -0.94 6.15
N PHE A 13 19.32 -1.73 7.04
CA PHE A 13 18.57 -2.34 8.15
C PHE A 13 18.00 -1.28 9.10
N ARG A 14 18.74 -0.18 9.33
CA ARG A 14 18.24 0.98 10.08
C ARG A 14 17.13 1.73 9.36
N SER A 15 17.19 1.87 8.03
CA SER A 15 16.13 2.53 7.27
C SER A 15 14.85 1.70 7.22
N VAL A 16 14.94 0.37 7.34
CA VAL A 16 13.78 -0.53 7.39
C VAL A 16 13.14 -0.61 8.79
N ALA A 17 13.88 -0.29 9.85
CA ALA A 17 13.39 -0.40 11.23
C ALA A 17 12.04 0.29 11.51
N PRO A 18 11.76 1.52 11.01
CA PRO A 18 10.45 2.16 11.16
C PRO A 18 9.31 1.32 10.57
N HIS A 19 9.48 0.76 9.37
CA HIS A 19 8.50 -0.10 8.73
C HIS A 19 8.19 -1.37 9.56
N ILE A 20 9.21 -1.97 10.18
CA ILE A 20 9.02 -3.11 11.10
C ILE A 20 8.11 -2.73 12.27
N HIS A 21 8.29 -1.52 12.83
CA HIS A 21 7.48 -1.05 13.95
C HIS A 21 6.05 -0.72 13.51
N ALA A 22 5.89 -0.11 12.32
CA ALA A 22 4.60 0.21 11.74
C ALA A 22 3.77 -1.05 11.40
N HIS A 23 4.42 -2.14 11.01
CA HIS A 23 3.76 -3.39 10.62
C HIS A 23 3.54 -4.37 11.78
N ARG A 24 4.22 -4.20 12.91
CA ARG A 24 4.06 -5.11 14.05
C ARG A 24 2.62 -5.08 14.58
N GLY A 25 2.05 -6.26 14.77
CA GLY A 25 0.68 -6.45 15.28
C GLY A 25 -0.43 -6.22 14.25
N LYS A 26 -0.06 -5.75 13.05
CA LYS A 26 -0.96 -5.53 11.91
C LYS A 26 -1.36 -6.85 11.27
N THR A 27 -2.55 -6.88 10.66
CA THR A 27 -3.12 -8.07 10.02
C THR A 27 -2.99 -7.96 8.52
N PHE A 28 -2.22 -8.87 7.92
CA PHE A 28 -2.05 -8.95 6.47
C PHE A 28 -2.76 -10.20 5.94
N VAL A 29 -3.57 -10.00 4.88
CA VAL A 29 -4.06 -11.10 4.05
C VAL A 29 -3.14 -11.21 2.86
N VAL A 30 -2.42 -12.32 2.74
CA VAL A 30 -1.51 -12.60 1.63
C VAL A 30 -2.12 -13.68 0.76
N ALA A 31 -2.29 -13.38 -0.52
CA ALA A 31 -2.97 -14.23 -1.47
C ALA A 31 -2.00 -14.65 -2.57
N ILE A 32 -1.70 -15.94 -2.68
CA ILE A 32 -0.74 -16.45 -3.67
C ILE A 32 -1.45 -17.12 -4.84
N ALA A 33 -1.05 -16.77 -6.06
CA ALA A 33 -1.50 -17.47 -7.27
C ALA A 33 -0.98 -18.92 -7.28
N GLY A 34 -1.76 -19.85 -7.83
CA GLY A 34 -1.33 -21.27 -7.93
C GLY A 34 -0.13 -21.45 -8.86
N GLU A 35 0.05 -20.49 -9.76
CA GLU A 35 1.16 -20.29 -10.67
C GLU A 35 2.50 -20.11 -9.92
N LEU A 36 2.50 -19.49 -8.74
CA LEU A 36 3.68 -19.39 -7.87
C LEU A 36 4.20 -20.78 -7.46
N ILE A 37 3.26 -21.66 -7.09
CA ILE A 37 3.60 -23.02 -6.64
C ILE A 37 4.05 -23.86 -7.84
N ALA A 38 3.36 -23.76 -8.97
CA ALA A 38 3.76 -24.41 -10.22
C ALA A 38 5.15 -23.96 -10.70
N ALA A 39 5.53 -22.71 -10.44
CA ALA A 39 6.86 -22.16 -10.73
C ALA A 39 7.95 -22.58 -9.71
N GLY A 40 7.63 -23.40 -8.71
CA GLY A 40 8.58 -23.89 -7.70
C GLY A 40 9.03 -22.82 -6.70
N LYS A 41 8.27 -21.73 -6.53
CA LYS A 41 8.63 -20.59 -5.68
C LYS A 41 8.12 -20.69 -4.25
N LEU A 42 7.33 -21.71 -3.92
CA LEU A 42 6.67 -21.87 -2.62
C LEU A 42 7.64 -21.84 -1.44
N SER A 43 8.82 -22.48 -1.56
CA SER A 43 9.79 -22.54 -0.46
C SER A 43 10.40 -21.19 -0.13
N ALA A 44 10.70 -20.36 -1.14
CA ALA A 44 11.23 -19.01 -0.92
C ALA A 44 10.16 -18.10 -0.31
N PHE A 45 8.94 -18.17 -0.86
CA PHE A 45 7.79 -17.43 -0.33
C PHE A 45 7.48 -17.78 1.14
N ALA A 46 7.56 -19.06 1.53
CA ALA A 46 7.36 -19.47 2.91
C ALA A 46 8.40 -18.85 3.86
N GLN A 47 9.67 -18.71 3.42
CA GLN A 47 10.72 -18.05 4.20
C GLN A 47 10.42 -16.55 4.37
N ASP A 48 9.95 -15.87 3.32
CA ASP A 48 9.57 -14.46 3.39
C ASP A 48 8.43 -14.24 4.41
N LEU A 49 7.39 -15.06 4.34
CA LEU A 49 6.28 -14.98 5.29
C LEU A 49 6.69 -15.33 6.72
N ALA A 50 7.67 -16.22 6.90
CA ALA A 50 8.20 -16.50 8.22
C ALA A 50 8.96 -15.32 8.82
N ILE A 51 9.67 -14.54 7.99
CA ILE A 51 10.28 -13.28 8.43
C ILE A 51 9.20 -12.29 8.88
N LEU A 52 8.13 -12.13 8.09
CA LEU A 52 7.00 -11.26 8.46
C LEU A 52 6.34 -11.69 9.78
N HIS A 53 6.10 -12.99 9.94
CA HIS A 53 5.56 -13.57 11.17
C HIS A 53 6.47 -13.30 12.38
N ALA A 54 7.78 -13.50 12.21
CA ALA A 54 8.78 -13.25 13.26
C ALA A 54 8.88 -11.76 13.66
N MET A 55 8.54 -10.84 12.76
CA MET A 55 8.43 -9.41 13.06
C MET A 55 7.16 -9.05 13.87
N GLY A 56 6.24 -10.00 14.01
CA GLY A 56 4.98 -9.86 14.75
C GLY A 56 3.79 -9.49 13.88
N ILE A 57 3.87 -9.68 12.57
CA ILE A 57 2.73 -9.49 11.65
C ILE A 57 1.78 -10.68 11.77
N LYS A 58 0.49 -10.40 11.89
CA LYS A 58 -0.59 -11.39 11.92
C LYS A 58 -0.93 -11.77 10.48
N LEU A 59 -0.75 -13.04 10.12
CA LEU A 59 -0.86 -13.48 8.73
C LEU A 59 -2.08 -14.37 8.48
N VAL A 60 -2.79 -14.06 7.41
CA VAL A 60 -3.80 -14.92 6.78
C VAL A 60 -3.33 -15.23 5.37
N LEU A 61 -3.20 -16.51 5.02
CA LEU A 61 -2.76 -16.97 3.71
C LEU A 61 -3.96 -17.50 2.92
N VAL A 62 -4.19 -16.96 1.73
CA VAL A 62 -5.12 -17.52 0.74
C VAL A 62 -4.28 -18.06 -0.41
N HIS A 63 -4.50 -19.28 -0.87
CA HIS A 63 -3.76 -19.83 -2.02
C HIS A 63 -4.67 -20.06 -3.21
N GLY A 64 -4.16 -19.92 -4.43
CA GLY A 64 -4.83 -20.31 -5.65
C GLY A 64 -4.40 -21.71 -6.09
N PHE A 65 -5.23 -22.34 -6.92
CA PHE A 65 -4.96 -23.69 -7.42
C PHE A 65 -5.26 -23.88 -8.92
N ARG A 66 -5.35 -22.78 -9.70
CA ARG A 66 -5.79 -22.86 -11.11
C ARG A 66 -4.94 -23.84 -11.94
N PRO A 67 -3.59 -23.76 -11.94
CA PRO A 67 -2.78 -24.70 -12.73
C PRO A 67 -2.95 -26.16 -12.30
N GLN A 68 -3.11 -26.39 -10.99
CA GLN A 68 -3.27 -27.72 -10.43
C GLN A 68 -4.62 -28.33 -10.82
N VAL A 69 -5.68 -27.52 -10.89
CA VAL A 69 -6.98 -27.97 -11.41
C VAL A 69 -6.90 -28.32 -12.88
N GLU A 70 -6.23 -27.50 -13.70
CA GLU A 70 -6.03 -27.83 -15.12
C GLU A 70 -5.25 -29.14 -15.30
N GLU A 71 -4.24 -29.38 -14.47
CA GLU A 71 -3.48 -30.63 -14.52
C GLU A 71 -4.36 -31.85 -14.16
N GLN A 72 -5.18 -31.75 -13.12
CA GLN A 72 -6.10 -32.83 -12.74
C GLN A 72 -7.18 -33.06 -13.82
N LEU A 73 -7.73 -32.00 -14.41
CA LEU A 73 -8.69 -32.09 -15.50
C LEU A 73 -8.07 -32.78 -16.72
N ARG A 74 -6.88 -32.35 -17.12
CA ARG A 74 -6.12 -32.93 -18.24
C ARG A 74 -5.81 -34.41 -17.99
N ALA A 75 -5.42 -34.78 -16.77
CA ALA A 75 -5.18 -36.17 -16.40
C ALA A 75 -6.44 -37.05 -16.52
N LYS A 76 -7.63 -36.47 -16.29
CA LYS A 76 -8.93 -37.12 -16.46
C LYS A 76 -9.52 -36.97 -17.88
N GLY A 77 -8.77 -36.40 -18.83
CA GLY A 77 -9.21 -36.20 -20.21
C GLY A 77 -10.34 -35.16 -20.37
N HIS A 78 -10.47 -34.24 -19.43
CA HIS A 78 -11.49 -33.21 -19.41
C HIS A 78 -10.88 -31.83 -19.69
N THR A 79 -11.66 -30.93 -20.30
CA THR A 79 -11.23 -29.55 -20.59
C THR A 79 -11.98 -28.55 -19.73
N SER A 80 -11.29 -27.48 -19.34
CA SER A 80 -11.94 -26.39 -18.63
C SER A 80 -12.83 -25.55 -19.54
N ARG A 81 -13.87 -24.96 -18.95
CA ARG A 81 -14.73 -23.94 -19.58
C ARG A 81 -14.76 -22.72 -18.67
N PHE A 82 -14.65 -21.55 -19.28
CA PHE A 82 -14.69 -20.27 -18.58
C PHE A 82 -15.75 -19.36 -19.19
N SER A 83 -16.35 -18.54 -18.34
CA SER A 83 -17.29 -17.48 -18.71
C SER A 83 -17.16 -16.35 -17.70
N HIS A 84 -17.14 -15.10 -18.16
CA HIS A 84 -16.96 -13.91 -17.31
C HIS A 84 -15.74 -14.02 -16.36
N GLY A 85 -14.62 -14.56 -16.86
CA GLY A 85 -13.41 -14.78 -16.06
C GLY A 85 -13.53 -15.86 -14.97
N MET A 86 -14.68 -16.50 -14.82
CA MET A 86 -14.94 -17.56 -13.85
C MET A 86 -14.99 -18.92 -14.54
N ARG A 87 -14.46 -19.95 -13.87
CA ARG A 87 -14.60 -21.34 -14.32
C ARG A 87 -16.06 -21.75 -14.18
N VAL A 88 -16.59 -22.46 -15.17
CA VAL A 88 -17.83 -23.25 -15.01
C VAL A 88 -17.44 -24.57 -14.37
N THR A 89 -17.84 -24.79 -13.11
CA THR A 89 -17.43 -25.96 -12.34
C THR A 89 -18.54 -27.00 -12.33
N ASP A 90 -18.48 -27.94 -13.27
CA ASP A 90 -19.28 -29.16 -13.23
C ASP A 90 -18.78 -30.14 -12.14
N PRO A 91 -19.51 -31.25 -11.85
CA PRO A 91 -19.11 -32.17 -10.80
C PRO A 91 -17.70 -32.76 -10.96
N LEU A 92 -17.25 -33.01 -12.19
CA LEU A 92 -15.91 -33.54 -12.43
C LEU A 92 -14.85 -32.48 -12.17
N ALA A 93 -15.09 -31.24 -12.61
CA ALA A 93 -14.22 -30.11 -12.29
C ALA A 93 -14.20 -29.80 -10.79
N LEU A 94 -15.30 -30.03 -10.07
CA LEU A 94 -15.36 -29.89 -8.62
C LEU A 94 -14.45 -30.91 -7.93
N ASP A 95 -14.50 -32.19 -8.34
CA ASP A 95 -13.62 -33.23 -7.81
C ASP A 95 -12.14 -32.90 -8.04
N CYS A 96 -11.78 -32.44 -9.25
CA CYS A 96 -10.44 -31.95 -9.57
C CYS A 96 -10.01 -30.77 -8.70
N ALA A 97 -10.93 -29.85 -8.40
CA ALA A 97 -10.68 -28.72 -7.52
C ALA A 97 -10.46 -29.14 -6.06
N GLN A 98 -11.19 -30.15 -5.56
CA GLN A 98 -10.97 -30.71 -4.23
C GLN A 98 -9.60 -31.40 -4.12
N GLU A 99 -9.23 -32.20 -5.12
CA GLU A 99 -7.92 -32.87 -5.18
C GLU A 99 -6.78 -31.85 -5.19
N ALA A 100 -6.87 -30.83 -6.06
CA ALA A 100 -5.88 -29.76 -6.16
C ALA A 100 -5.75 -28.96 -4.85
N ALA A 101 -6.89 -28.56 -4.25
CA ALA A 101 -6.89 -27.81 -3.00
C ALA A 101 -6.29 -28.60 -1.82
N GLY A 102 -6.59 -29.91 -1.75
CA GLY A 102 -6.05 -30.80 -0.73
C GLY A 102 -4.54 -31.03 -0.90
N GLN A 103 -4.10 -31.27 -2.12
CA GLN A 103 -2.68 -31.43 -2.44
C GLN A 103 -1.88 -30.18 -2.05
N LEU A 104 -2.29 -29.01 -2.53
CA LEU A 104 -1.57 -27.76 -2.27
C LEU A 104 -1.55 -27.39 -0.79
N ARG A 105 -2.64 -27.67 -0.06
CA ARG A 105 -2.67 -27.51 1.39
C ARG A 105 -1.52 -28.26 2.06
N TYR A 106 -1.30 -29.54 1.71
CA TYR A 106 -0.21 -30.32 2.29
C TYR A 106 1.17 -29.81 1.87
N GLU A 107 1.33 -29.37 0.62
CA GLU A 107 2.59 -28.79 0.14
C GLU A 107 2.94 -27.49 0.89
N ILE A 108 1.94 -26.62 1.13
CA ILE A 108 2.09 -25.38 1.89
C ILE A 108 2.42 -25.68 3.36
N GLU A 109 1.67 -26.59 4.00
CA GLU A 109 1.94 -27.03 5.38
C GLU A 109 3.37 -27.60 5.51
N ALA A 110 3.82 -28.38 4.53
CA ALA A 110 5.18 -28.91 4.49
C ALA A 110 6.23 -27.80 4.35
N ALA A 111 6.00 -26.81 3.49
CA ALA A 111 6.90 -25.67 3.30
C ALA A 111 7.10 -24.86 4.60
N PHE A 112 6.01 -24.60 5.34
CA PHE A 112 6.08 -23.92 6.65
C PHE A 112 6.60 -24.79 7.80
N SER A 113 6.73 -26.10 7.60
CA SER A 113 7.28 -27.03 8.60
C SER A 113 8.81 -27.18 8.52
N GLN A 114 9.46 -26.58 7.51
CA GLN A 114 10.90 -26.70 7.31
C GLN A 114 11.71 -25.91 8.35
N GLY A 115 11.92 -26.47 9.54
CA GLY A 115 12.70 -25.85 10.63
C GLY A 115 14.22 -26.02 10.50
N LEU A 116 14.78 -25.93 9.29
CA LEU A 116 16.22 -26.13 9.07
C LEU A 116 17.06 -25.08 9.83
N PRO A 117 18.12 -25.49 10.56
CA PRO A 117 19.04 -24.56 11.21
C PRO A 117 19.62 -23.53 10.22
N ASN A 118 19.81 -22.29 10.67
CA ASN A 118 20.34 -21.17 9.87
C ASN A 118 19.48 -20.70 8.68
N THR A 119 18.19 -21.02 8.67
CA THR A 119 17.21 -20.40 7.77
C THR A 119 16.34 -19.40 8.54
N PRO A 120 15.61 -18.48 7.87
CA PRO A 120 14.62 -17.66 8.55
C PRO A 120 13.53 -18.48 9.27
N MET A 121 13.36 -19.74 8.86
CA MET A 121 12.46 -20.69 9.49
C MET A 121 13.03 -21.30 10.79
N ALA A 122 14.31 -21.11 11.09
CA ALA A 122 14.96 -21.66 12.29
C ALA A 122 14.27 -21.11 13.55
N HIS A 123 13.77 -22.02 14.39
CA HIS A 123 12.95 -21.70 15.57
C HIS A 123 11.60 -21.01 15.29
N SER A 124 11.24 -20.78 14.02
CA SER A 124 9.89 -20.36 13.66
C SER A 124 8.98 -21.60 13.82
N GLN A 125 8.14 -21.60 14.85
CA GLN A 125 7.07 -22.58 14.98
C GLN A 125 5.79 -21.96 14.39
N ILE A 126 5.77 -21.77 13.07
CA ILE A 126 4.59 -21.25 12.39
C ILE A 126 3.56 -22.36 12.34
N ARG A 127 2.54 -22.23 13.18
CA ARG A 127 1.41 -23.15 13.21
C ARG A 127 0.46 -22.77 12.10
N VAL A 128 0.46 -23.53 11.02
CA VAL A 128 -0.52 -23.38 9.94
C VAL A 128 -1.83 -24.02 10.38
N VAL A 129 -2.92 -23.24 10.36
CA VAL A 129 -4.26 -23.70 10.72
C VAL A 129 -5.22 -23.40 9.58
N SER A 130 -5.94 -24.40 9.11
CA SER A 130 -7.00 -24.25 8.11
C SER A 130 -8.29 -24.89 8.61
N GLY A 131 -9.42 -24.48 8.03
CA GLY A 131 -10.73 -24.89 8.49
C GLY A 131 -11.87 -24.33 7.64
N ASN A 132 -13.09 -24.53 8.11
CA ASN A 132 -14.34 -24.11 7.47
C ASN A 132 -14.66 -22.64 7.75
N PHE A 133 -13.75 -21.73 7.39
CA PHE A 133 -13.93 -20.29 7.61
C PHE A 133 -14.86 -19.61 6.59
N ILE A 134 -15.17 -20.29 5.48
CA ILE A 134 -15.87 -19.69 4.34
C ILE A 134 -17.25 -20.33 4.18
N THR A 135 -18.29 -19.51 4.30
CA THR A 135 -19.63 -19.88 3.82
C THR A 135 -19.78 -19.38 2.39
N ALA A 136 -20.09 -20.28 1.47
CA ALA A 136 -20.28 -19.97 0.05
C ALA A 136 -21.76 -19.89 -0.33
N ARG A 137 -22.00 -19.26 -1.49
CA ARG A 137 -23.28 -19.30 -2.22
C ARG A 137 -23.00 -19.55 -3.70
N PRO A 138 -23.90 -20.20 -4.44
CA PRO A 138 -23.72 -20.38 -5.88
C PRO A 138 -23.68 -19.03 -6.61
N VAL A 139 -22.92 -18.96 -7.69
CA VAL A 139 -23.07 -17.91 -8.72
C VAL A 139 -24.45 -18.03 -9.37
N GLY A 140 -24.88 -19.26 -9.66
CA GLY A 140 -26.14 -19.55 -10.33
C GLY A 140 -26.04 -19.43 -11.84
N ILE A 141 -27.11 -18.98 -12.49
CA ILE A 141 -27.18 -18.80 -13.94
C ILE A 141 -26.97 -17.32 -14.27
N VAL A 142 -25.95 -17.01 -15.05
CA VAL A 142 -25.66 -15.63 -15.53
C VAL A 142 -25.59 -15.66 -17.05
N ASP A 143 -26.35 -14.78 -17.70
CA ASP A 143 -26.46 -14.67 -19.17
C ASP A 143 -26.71 -16.01 -19.88
N GLY A 144 -27.55 -16.85 -19.25
CA GLY A 144 -27.93 -18.16 -19.77
C GLY A 144 -26.90 -19.27 -19.56
N ILE A 145 -25.77 -18.99 -18.89
CA ILE A 145 -24.74 -19.96 -18.55
C ILE A 145 -24.91 -20.39 -17.10
N ASP A 146 -25.11 -21.69 -16.88
CA ASP A 146 -25.16 -22.29 -15.54
C ASP A 146 -23.74 -22.59 -15.03
N PHE A 147 -23.37 -21.91 -13.95
CA PHE A 147 -22.07 -22.04 -13.31
C PHE A 147 -21.97 -23.23 -12.34
N GLN A 148 -23.08 -23.94 -12.09
CA GLN A 148 -23.12 -25.17 -11.28
C GLN A 148 -22.44 -24.98 -9.91
N HIS A 149 -21.30 -25.63 -9.66
CA HIS A 149 -20.58 -25.57 -8.38
C HIS A 149 -19.58 -24.41 -8.27
N THR A 150 -19.63 -23.43 -9.16
CA THR A 150 -18.89 -22.18 -8.96
C THR A 150 -19.68 -21.30 -7.99
N GLY A 151 -18.99 -20.81 -6.97
CA GLY A 151 -19.58 -19.99 -5.93
C GLY A 151 -18.91 -18.63 -5.75
N LEU A 152 -19.54 -17.83 -4.89
CA LEU A 152 -19.01 -16.59 -4.36
C LEU A 152 -18.98 -16.69 -2.84
N VAL A 153 -18.10 -15.91 -2.21
CA VAL A 153 -18.11 -15.77 -0.76
C VAL A 153 -19.43 -15.14 -0.32
N ARG A 154 -20.11 -15.80 0.63
CA ARG A 154 -21.28 -15.24 1.32
C ARG A 154 -20.90 -14.63 2.67
N LYS A 155 -20.02 -15.30 3.40
CA LYS A 155 -19.58 -14.88 4.74
C LYS A 155 -18.23 -15.49 5.07
N ILE A 156 -17.39 -14.72 5.74
CA ILE A 156 -16.14 -15.18 6.36
C ILE A 156 -16.35 -15.26 7.89
N ASP A 157 -15.87 -16.33 8.53
CA ASP A 157 -15.74 -16.39 9.99
C ASP A 157 -14.53 -15.57 10.45
N ALA A 158 -14.67 -14.25 10.34
CA ALA A 158 -13.66 -13.31 10.79
C ALA A 158 -13.35 -13.46 12.29
N SER A 159 -14.32 -13.89 13.11
CA SER A 159 -14.12 -14.09 14.54
C SER A 159 -13.19 -15.25 14.85
N GLY A 160 -13.34 -16.36 14.15
CA GLY A 160 -12.46 -17.53 14.25
C GLY A 160 -11.06 -17.21 13.75
N ILE A 161 -10.95 -16.56 12.58
CA ILE A 161 -9.66 -16.18 12.00
C ILE A 161 -8.90 -15.22 12.92
N ARG A 162 -9.55 -14.17 13.46
CA ARG A 162 -8.90 -13.22 14.40
C ARG A 162 -8.27 -13.93 15.60
N LYS A 163 -8.99 -14.86 16.23
CA LYS A 163 -8.47 -15.64 17.37
C LYS A 163 -7.24 -16.46 17.00
N LEU A 164 -7.22 -17.04 15.79
CA LEU A 164 -6.07 -17.83 15.33
C LEU A 164 -4.84 -16.96 15.13
N VAL A 165 -4.98 -15.82 14.45
CA VAL A 165 -3.83 -14.94 14.22
C VAL A 165 -3.36 -14.23 15.50
N GLU A 166 -4.26 -14.00 16.47
CA GLU A 166 -3.91 -13.49 17.81
C GLU A 166 -3.02 -14.46 18.61
N ILE A 167 -3.24 -15.77 18.51
CA ILE A 167 -2.36 -16.78 19.14
C ILE A 167 -1.09 -17.07 18.31
N GLY A 168 -0.83 -16.26 17.28
CA GLY A 168 0.34 -16.38 16.41
C GLY A 168 0.28 -17.55 15.42
N ALA A 169 -0.91 -18.07 15.08
CA ALA A 169 -1.06 -19.04 14.01
C ALA A 169 -1.15 -18.33 12.64
N LEU A 170 -0.72 -19.02 11.58
CA LEU A 170 -0.99 -18.64 10.19
C LEU A 170 -2.34 -19.25 9.80
N ALA A 171 -3.36 -18.41 9.59
CA ALA A 171 -4.66 -18.89 9.13
C ALA A 171 -4.61 -19.13 7.61
N MET A 172 -4.79 -20.37 7.15
CA MET A 172 -4.75 -20.72 5.74
C MET A 172 -6.16 -21.02 5.21
N LEU A 173 -6.51 -20.36 4.10
CA LEU A 173 -7.79 -20.50 3.42
C LEU A 173 -7.56 -21.04 2.01
N SER A 174 -8.28 -22.11 1.67
CA SER A 174 -8.39 -22.58 0.30
C SER A 174 -9.57 -21.88 -0.41
N PRO A 175 -9.55 -21.70 -1.74
CA PRO A 175 -10.65 -21.18 -2.56
C PRO A 175 -11.84 -22.16 -2.67
N PHE A 176 -12.30 -22.65 -1.52
CA PHE A 176 -13.37 -23.61 -1.37
C PHE A 176 -14.26 -23.16 -0.23
N GLY A 177 -15.57 -23.16 -0.46
CA GLY A 177 -16.53 -22.84 0.58
C GLY A 177 -17.74 -23.77 0.54
N PHE A 178 -18.47 -23.81 1.65
CA PHE A 178 -19.63 -24.67 1.79
C PHE A 178 -20.89 -23.85 2.03
N SER A 179 -22.01 -24.29 1.48
CA SER A 179 -23.31 -23.73 1.86
C SER A 179 -23.73 -24.24 3.24
N PRO A 180 -24.74 -23.62 3.88
CA PRO A 180 -25.35 -24.15 5.10
C PRO A 180 -25.95 -25.57 4.94
N THR A 181 -26.19 -26.03 3.71
CA THR A 181 -26.69 -27.39 3.42
C THR A 181 -25.58 -28.41 3.20
N GLY A 182 -24.31 -27.98 3.26
CA GLY A 182 -23.14 -28.85 3.07
C GLY A 182 -22.69 -29.03 1.61
N GLU A 183 -23.29 -28.29 0.68
CA GLU A 183 -22.85 -28.29 -0.72
C GLU A 183 -21.56 -27.50 -0.87
N ALA A 184 -20.61 -28.03 -1.65
CA ALA A 184 -19.29 -27.45 -1.82
C ALA A 184 -19.21 -26.64 -3.11
N PHE A 185 -18.53 -25.49 -3.04
CA PHE A 185 -18.37 -24.57 -4.16
C PHE A 185 -16.90 -24.23 -4.39
N ASN A 186 -16.51 -24.24 -5.66
CA ASN A 186 -15.25 -23.71 -6.14
C ASN A 186 -15.33 -22.18 -6.19
N LEU A 187 -14.43 -21.50 -5.48
CA LEU A 187 -14.35 -20.04 -5.39
C LEU A 187 -13.10 -19.54 -6.11
N SER A 188 -13.06 -18.25 -6.46
CA SER A 188 -11.81 -17.61 -6.89
C SER A 188 -10.96 -17.23 -5.68
N MET A 189 -9.63 -17.30 -5.83
CA MET A 189 -8.69 -16.89 -4.78
C MET A 189 -8.86 -15.41 -4.46
N GLU A 190 -9.13 -14.62 -5.49
CA GLU A 190 -9.27 -13.18 -5.45
C GLU A 190 -10.52 -12.75 -4.67
N ASP A 191 -11.66 -13.40 -4.90
CA ASP A 191 -12.88 -13.12 -4.13
C ASP A 191 -12.73 -13.55 -2.66
N VAL A 192 -12.08 -14.69 -2.40
CA VAL A 192 -11.79 -15.15 -1.03
C VAL A 192 -10.87 -14.19 -0.31
N ALA A 193 -9.78 -13.75 -0.95
CA ALA A 193 -8.81 -12.84 -0.35
C ALA A 193 -9.41 -11.45 -0.09
N ALA A 194 -10.08 -10.86 -1.09
CA ALA A 194 -10.76 -9.56 -0.95
C ALA A 194 -11.83 -9.60 0.15
N SER A 195 -12.68 -10.63 0.16
CA SER A 195 -13.73 -10.77 1.17
C SER A 195 -13.16 -11.00 2.57
N THR A 196 -12.08 -11.78 2.68
CA THR A 196 -11.39 -12.04 3.96
C THR A 196 -10.73 -10.78 4.50
N ALA A 197 -10.01 -10.04 3.65
CA ALA A 197 -9.37 -8.79 4.04
C ALA A 197 -10.40 -7.75 4.51
N SER A 198 -11.50 -7.61 3.77
CA SER A 198 -12.58 -6.68 4.09
C SER A 198 -13.27 -7.04 5.40
N GLU A 199 -13.67 -8.30 5.60
CA GLU A 199 -14.33 -8.75 6.84
C GLU A 199 -13.43 -8.70 8.07
N LEU A 200 -12.12 -8.88 7.88
CA LEU A 200 -11.14 -8.72 8.94
C LEU A 200 -10.83 -7.26 9.24
N GLN A 201 -11.10 -6.34 8.30
CA GLN A 201 -10.54 -4.99 8.27
C GLN A 201 -9.01 -5.06 8.34
N ALA A 202 -8.43 -5.85 7.43
CA ALA A 202 -7.00 -6.07 7.36
C ALA A 202 -6.27 -4.77 6.98
N ASP A 203 -5.09 -4.56 7.57
CA ASP A 203 -4.27 -3.39 7.28
C ASP A 203 -3.68 -3.43 5.87
N LYS A 204 -3.40 -4.64 5.35
CA LYS A 204 -2.93 -4.86 3.97
C LYS A 204 -3.52 -6.14 3.39
N LEU A 205 -3.88 -6.08 2.11
CA LEU A 205 -4.13 -7.24 1.25
C LEU A 205 -3.01 -7.30 0.20
N ILE A 206 -2.36 -8.44 0.02
CA ILE A 206 -1.23 -8.60 -0.90
C ILE A 206 -1.52 -9.75 -1.85
N TYR A 207 -1.74 -9.44 -3.12
CA TYR A 207 -1.80 -10.42 -4.20
C TYR A 207 -0.40 -10.67 -4.74
N VAL A 208 0.05 -11.92 -4.66
CA VAL A 208 1.34 -12.37 -5.21
C VAL A 208 1.07 -13.23 -6.44
N THR A 209 1.32 -12.66 -7.63
CA THR A 209 0.72 -13.08 -8.89
C THR A 209 1.72 -13.16 -10.04
N GLU A 210 1.26 -13.66 -11.18
CA GLU A 210 2.01 -13.79 -12.44
C GLU A 210 2.24 -12.45 -13.14
N VAL A 211 1.46 -11.42 -12.79
CA VAL A 211 1.62 -10.07 -13.36
C VAL A 211 2.56 -9.23 -12.50
N ARG A 212 3.22 -8.26 -13.13
CA ARG A 212 4.16 -7.34 -12.47
C ARG A 212 3.48 -6.29 -11.59
N GLY A 213 2.20 -6.01 -11.83
CA GLY A 213 1.48 -4.88 -11.28
C GLY A 213 0.58 -4.28 -12.36
N ILE A 214 0.14 -3.04 -12.14
CA ILE A 214 -0.66 -2.26 -13.09
C ILE A 214 0.30 -1.38 -13.91
N PRO A 215 0.33 -1.49 -15.25
CA PRO A 215 1.15 -0.63 -16.09
C PRO A 215 0.61 0.82 -16.12
N LEU A 216 1.51 1.81 -16.24
CA LEU A 216 1.15 3.22 -16.43
C LEU A 216 0.32 3.44 -17.69
N ASP A 217 0.66 2.74 -18.76
CA ASP A 217 -0.13 2.65 -19.99
C ASP A 217 -0.58 1.19 -20.22
N PRO A 218 -1.85 0.86 -19.95
CA PRO A 218 -2.41 -0.47 -20.19
C PRO A 218 -2.39 -0.93 -21.65
N LEU A 219 -2.17 -0.02 -22.60
CA LEU A 219 -2.08 -0.36 -24.02
C LEU A 219 -0.65 -0.72 -24.45
N ASP A 220 0.35 -0.43 -23.62
CA ASP A 220 1.76 -0.70 -23.88
C ASP A 220 2.27 -1.85 -22.98
N PRO A 221 2.59 -3.03 -23.55
CA PRO A 221 3.12 -4.17 -22.79
C PRO A 221 4.47 -3.90 -22.09
N ASP A 222 5.26 -2.94 -22.60
CA ASP A 222 6.58 -2.59 -22.07
C ASP A 222 6.51 -1.40 -21.09
N SER A 223 5.31 -0.89 -20.83
CA SER A 223 5.09 0.22 -19.91
C SER A 223 5.67 -0.06 -18.52
N GLU A 224 6.18 1.00 -17.88
CA GLU A 224 6.58 0.92 -16.48
C GLU A 224 5.36 0.63 -15.59
N ILE A 225 5.62 0.06 -14.42
CA ILE A 225 4.56 -0.26 -13.45
C ILE A 225 4.24 0.99 -12.66
N ASP A 226 2.96 1.28 -12.53
CA ASP A 226 2.45 2.30 -11.62
C ASP A 226 2.59 1.78 -10.19
N GLN A 227 3.57 2.29 -9.45
CA GLN A 227 3.93 1.78 -8.12
C GLN A 227 2.90 2.15 -7.05
N GLU A 228 2.21 3.28 -7.22
CA GLU A 228 1.21 3.75 -6.27
C GLU A 228 0.03 4.37 -7.02
N LEU A 229 -1.14 3.76 -6.88
CA LEU A 229 -2.35 4.16 -7.56
C LEU A 229 -3.43 4.54 -6.54
N GLY A 230 -3.81 5.82 -6.53
CA GLY A 230 -4.92 6.31 -5.73
C GLY A 230 -6.23 5.61 -6.10
N LEU A 231 -7.08 5.29 -5.11
CA LEU A 231 -8.33 4.56 -5.33
C LEU A 231 -9.25 5.24 -6.36
N ALA A 232 -9.25 6.57 -6.43
CA ALA A 232 -10.04 7.30 -7.41
C ALA A 232 -9.55 7.06 -8.84
N ASP A 233 -8.22 7.10 -9.04
CA ASP A 233 -7.59 6.82 -10.32
C ASP A 233 -7.70 5.34 -10.69
N ALA A 234 -7.54 4.42 -9.74
CA ALA A 234 -7.78 2.99 -9.91
C ALA A 234 -9.20 2.70 -10.43
N ARG A 235 -10.21 3.34 -9.84
CA ARG A 235 -11.62 3.21 -10.27
C ARG A 235 -11.82 3.73 -11.69
N LYS A 236 -11.23 4.88 -12.00
CA LYS A 236 -11.32 5.51 -13.33
C LYS A 236 -10.65 4.64 -14.39
N LEU A 237 -9.47 4.11 -14.08
CA LEU A 237 -8.74 3.18 -14.92
C LEU A 237 -9.58 1.92 -15.19
N LEU A 238 -10.07 1.28 -14.13
CA LEU A 238 -10.91 0.08 -14.23
C LEU A 238 -12.14 0.30 -15.12
N ALA A 239 -12.82 1.45 -14.97
CA ALA A 239 -13.99 1.77 -15.80
C ALA A 239 -13.68 1.96 -17.29
N GLY A 240 -12.42 2.27 -17.64
CA GLY A 240 -11.96 2.40 -19.03
C GLY A 240 -11.43 1.11 -19.64
N LEU A 241 -11.20 0.06 -18.84
CA LEU A 241 -10.67 -1.22 -19.30
C LEU A 241 -11.80 -2.17 -19.74
N PRO A 242 -11.53 -3.11 -20.66
CA PRO A 242 -12.47 -4.16 -21.00
C PRO A 242 -12.68 -5.11 -19.80
N ASN A 243 -13.80 -5.82 -19.80
CA ASN A 243 -14.04 -6.89 -18.83
C ASN A 243 -12.92 -7.94 -18.93
N PRO A 244 -12.31 -8.35 -17.80
CA PRO A 244 -11.22 -9.30 -17.82
C PRO A 244 -11.71 -10.70 -18.17
N MET A 245 -10.99 -11.36 -19.08
CA MET A 245 -11.22 -12.72 -19.54
C MET A 245 -10.18 -13.68 -18.99
N GLN A 246 -8.97 -13.18 -18.71
CA GLN A 246 -7.85 -13.97 -18.21
C GLN A 246 -7.22 -13.29 -16.99
N PRO A 247 -6.56 -14.07 -16.10
CA PRO A 247 -5.86 -13.53 -14.94
C PRO A 247 -4.78 -12.49 -15.26
N THR A 248 -4.18 -12.57 -16.46
CA THR A 248 -3.15 -11.64 -16.93
C THR A 248 -3.70 -10.30 -17.41
N ASP A 249 -5.03 -10.17 -17.57
CA ASP A 249 -5.63 -8.91 -17.99
C ASP A 249 -5.52 -7.87 -16.87
N THR A 250 -5.16 -6.62 -17.20
CA THR A 250 -4.96 -5.55 -16.21
C THR A 250 -6.15 -5.35 -15.27
N ALA A 251 -7.37 -5.49 -15.79
CA ALA A 251 -8.60 -5.32 -15.00
C ALA A 251 -8.84 -6.48 -14.00
N PHE A 252 -8.22 -7.64 -14.19
CA PHE A 252 -8.56 -8.86 -13.46
C PHE A 252 -8.25 -8.76 -11.96
N TYR A 253 -7.03 -8.40 -11.57
CA TYR A 253 -6.69 -8.18 -10.17
C TYR A 253 -7.15 -6.79 -9.69
N LEU A 254 -7.16 -5.79 -10.59
CA LEU A 254 -7.55 -4.41 -10.26
C LEU A 254 -8.99 -4.32 -9.73
N GLN A 255 -9.95 -5.04 -10.32
CA GLN A 255 -11.34 -5.02 -9.84
C GLN A 255 -11.48 -5.52 -8.40
N HIS A 256 -10.71 -6.54 -8.01
CA HIS A 256 -10.75 -7.08 -6.66
C HIS A 256 -10.02 -6.17 -5.67
N ALA A 257 -8.94 -5.51 -6.11
CA ALA A 257 -8.24 -4.52 -5.31
C ALA A 257 -9.08 -3.28 -5.04
N VAL A 258 -9.71 -2.70 -6.07
CA VAL A 258 -10.62 -1.56 -5.94
C VAL A 258 -11.76 -1.90 -4.98
N LYS A 259 -12.41 -3.06 -5.16
CA LYS A 259 -13.49 -3.52 -4.28
C LYS A 259 -13.03 -3.64 -2.82
N ALA A 260 -11.89 -4.29 -2.57
CA ALA A 260 -11.36 -4.45 -1.22
C ALA A 260 -11.06 -3.10 -0.54
N CYS A 261 -10.50 -2.13 -1.29
CA CYS A 261 -10.28 -0.78 -0.77
C CYS A 261 -11.61 -0.06 -0.46
N GLU A 262 -12.61 -0.18 -1.33
CA GLU A 262 -13.95 0.39 -1.11
C GLU A 262 -14.66 -0.22 0.11
N ASP A 263 -14.37 -1.49 0.41
CA ASP A 263 -14.87 -2.22 1.58
C ASP A 263 -14.02 -2.01 2.85
N GLY A 264 -13.04 -1.08 2.81
CA GLY A 264 -12.32 -0.58 3.99
C GLY A 264 -10.92 -1.16 4.22
N VAL A 265 -10.37 -1.94 3.28
CA VAL A 265 -8.95 -2.33 3.35
C VAL A 265 -8.09 -1.12 3.00
N GLU A 266 -7.19 -0.71 3.89
CA GLU A 266 -6.39 0.51 3.70
C GLU A 266 -5.52 0.45 2.44
N ARG A 267 -4.87 -0.69 2.22
CA ARG A 267 -3.89 -0.88 1.14
C ARG A 267 -4.03 -2.26 0.51
N VAL A 268 -4.06 -2.29 -0.81
CA VAL A 268 -4.05 -3.53 -1.59
C VAL A 268 -2.84 -3.50 -2.53
N HIS A 269 -2.00 -4.53 -2.45
CA HIS A 269 -0.79 -4.65 -3.24
C HIS A 269 -0.97 -5.74 -4.31
N ILE A 270 -0.50 -5.48 -5.53
CA ILE A 270 -0.38 -6.47 -6.61
C ILE A 270 1.10 -6.62 -6.94
N VAL A 271 1.68 -7.78 -6.62
CA VAL A 271 3.13 -8.00 -6.58
C VAL A 271 3.49 -9.24 -7.42
N PRO A 272 4.59 -9.21 -8.21
CA PRO A 272 5.01 -10.37 -8.99
C PRO A 272 5.67 -11.45 -8.14
N PHE A 273 5.37 -12.72 -8.40
CA PHE A 273 6.16 -13.84 -7.86
C PHE A 273 7.46 -14.12 -8.64
N SER A 274 7.62 -13.50 -9.82
CA SER A 274 8.81 -13.71 -10.66
C SER A 274 10.08 -13.10 -10.05
N VAL A 275 9.92 -12.10 -9.18
CA VAL A 275 10.98 -11.44 -8.41
C VAL A 275 11.15 -12.15 -7.07
N ASP A 276 12.37 -12.58 -6.75
CA ASP A 276 12.69 -13.21 -5.47
C ASP A 276 12.65 -12.18 -4.33
N GLY A 277 11.99 -12.51 -3.22
CA GLY A 277 11.80 -11.58 -2.11
C GLY A 277 10.82 -10.44 -2.38
N SER A 278 9.96 -10.55 -3.40
CA SER A 278 9.09 -9.46 -3.86
C SER A 278 8.17 -8.91 -2.76
N VAL A 279 7.63 -9.77 -1.90
CA VAL A 279 6.80 -9.36 -0.76
C VAL A 279 7.59 -8.50 0.23
N LEU A 280 8.83 -8.89 0.53
CA LEU A 280 9.69 -8.11 1.44
C LEU A 280 10.12 -6.79 0.81
N MET A 281 10.46 -6.79 -0.49
CA MET A 281 10.80 -5.57 -1.21
C MET A 281 9.62 -4.60 -1.23
N GLU A 282 8.42 -5.08 -1.51
CA GLU A 282 7.20 -4.27 -1.51
C GLU A 282 6.92 -3.61 -0.16
N LEU A 283 7.14 -4.32 0.95
CA LEU A 283 6.81 -3.82 2.30
C LEU A 283 7.90 -2.94 2.92
N PHE A 284 9.16 -3.13 2.52
CA PHE A 284 10.31 -2.54 3.21
C PHE A 284 11.17 -1.64 2.32
N THR A 285 10.73 -1.35 1.10
CA THR A 285 11.34 -0.33 0.26
C THR A 285 10.32 0.76 -0.07
N HIS A 286 10.82 1.96 -0.39
CA HIS A 286 9.96 3.09 -0.70
C HIS A 286 9.23 2.91 -2.04
N ASP A 287 9.96 2.49 -3.07
CA ASP A 287 9.44 2.39 -4.44
C ASP A 287 8.67 1.06 -4.66
N GLY A 288 8.85 0.06 -3.78
CA GLY A 288 8.25 -1.26 -3.96
C GLY A 288 8.70 -1.96 -5.25
N VAL A 289 7.99 -3.03 -5.62
CA VAL A 289 8.23 -3.77 -6.88
C VAL A 289 6.95 -4.03 -7.67
N GLY A 290 5.79 -3.83 -7.05
CA GLY A 290 4.48 -4.01 -7.66
C GLY A 290 3.70 -2.70 -7.72
N THR A 291 2.38 -2.81 -7.64
CA THR A 291 1.46 -1.68 -7.53
C THR A 291 0.75 -1.73 -6.20
N MET A 292 0.79 -0.63 -5.45
CA MET A 292 -0.03 -0.41 -4.27
C MET A 292 -1.25 0.45 -4.64
N ILE A 293 -2.44 -0.09 -4.43
CA ILE A 293 -3.69 0.66 -4.47
C ILE A 293 -4.00 1.14 -3.07
N VAL A 294 -4.21 2.44 -2.92
CA VAL A 294 -4.40 3.10 -1.62
C VAL A 294 -5.56 4.09 -1.69
N ASP A 295 -6.39 4.14 -0.64
CA ASP A 295 -7.33 5.27 -0.51
C ASP A 295 -6.49 6.54 -0.27
N GLU A 296 -6.51 7.51 -1.19
CA GLU A 296 -5.72 8.76 -1.15
C GLU A 296 -5.86 9.52 0.19
N LYS A 297 -6.88 9.21 0.98
CA LYS A 297 -7.04 9.70 2.36
C LYS A 297 -5.96 9.19 3.34
N LEU A 298 -5.11 8.25 2.95
CA LEU A 298 -4.02 7.67 3.76
C LEU A 298 -2.71 8.45 3.70
N GLU A 299 -2.57 9.42 2.79
CA GLU A 299 -1.61 10.50 3.01
C GLU A 299 -2.10 11.34 4.19
N SER A 300 -1.41 11.22 5.32
CA SER A 300 -1.76 11.96 6.52
C SER A 300 -1.18 13.37 6.43
N LEU A 301 -1.98 14.30 5.89
CA LEU A 301 -1.67 15.73 5.95
C LEU A 301 -2.14 16.28 7.30
N ARG A 302 -1.23 16.33 8.27
CA ARG A 302 -1.54 16.66 9.66
C ARG A 302 -0.61 17.73 10.25
N GLU A 303 -0.98 18.24 11.40
CA GLU A 303 -0.08 19.08 12.21
C GLU A 303 1.03 18.20 12.80
N ALA A 304 2.23 18.77 12.89
CA ALA A 304 3.38 18.09 13.44
C ALA A 304 3.29 18.00 14.98
N SER A 305 3.91 16.97 15.52
CA SER A 305 4.08 16.68 16.94
C SER A 305 5.56 16.61 17.28
N ALA A 306 5.88 16.51 18.58
CA ALA A 306 7.28 16.41 19.03
C ALA A 306 8.04 15.21 18.42
N ASP A 307 7.33 14.12 18.07
CA ASP A 307 7.94 12.93 17.46
C ASP A 307 8.41 13.18 16.02
N ASP A 308 7.86 14.21 15.35
CA ASP A 308 8.14 14.52 13.95
C ASP A 308 9.41 15.36 13.75
N ILE A 309 9.97 15.94 14.81
CA ILE A 309 11.11 16.86 14.76
C ILE A 309 12.30 16.23 14.03
N GLY A 310 12.56 14.94 14.26
CA GLY A 310 13.64 14.20 13.60
C GLY A 310 13.44 14.11 12.09
N GLY A 311 12.23 13.76 11.64
CA GLY A 311 11.91 13.63 10.22
C GLY A 311 11.91 14.98 9.50
N ILE A 312 11.38 16.03 10.14
CA ILE A 312 11.43 17.40 9.60
C ILE A 312 12.87 17.86 9.41
N LEU A 313 13.75 17.67 10.40
CA LEU A 313 15.18 18.02 10.29
C LEU A 313 15.85 17.30 9.12
N GLN A 314 15.64 15.99 9.00
CA GLN A 314 16.20 15.19 7.92
C GLN A 314 15.72 15.66 6.54
N LEU A 315 14.44 16.06 6.43
CA LEU A 315 13.84 16.54 5.20
C LEU A 315 14.40 17.91 4.77
N ILE A 316 14.60 18.85 5.71
CA ILE A 316 15.01 20.23 5.38
C ILE A 316 16.52 20.40 5.25
N GLU A 317 17.34 19.58 5.93
CA GLU A 317 18.80 19.72 5.99
C GLU A 317 19.47 19.87 4.61
N PRO A 318 19.11 19.10 3.55
CA PRO A 318 19.70 19.27 2.22
C PRO A 318 19.47 20.67 1.63
N PHE A 319 18.29 21.23 1.86
CA PHE A 319 17.89 22.56 1.36
C PHE A 319 18.47 23.70 2.20
N GLU A 320 18.85 23.44 3.45
CA GLU A 320 19.62 24.40 4.24
C GLU A 320 21.07 24.46 3.76
N LYS A 321 21.66 23.30 3.44
CA LYS A 321 23.05 23.21 2.94
C LYS A 321 23.24 23.87 1.58
N ASP A 322 22.25 23.79 0.69
CA ASP A 322 22.32 24.40 -0.64
C ASP A 322 21.87 25.87 -0.67
N GLY A 323 21.48 26.42 0.48
CA GLY A 323 21.05 27.81 0.66
C GLY A 323 19.61 28.10 0.24
N THR A 324 18.84 27.10 -0.20
CA THR A 324 17.43 27.26 -0.57
C THR A 324 16.59 27.66 0.65
N LEU A 325 16.81 27.03 1.81
CA LEU A 325 16.19 27.36 3.09
C LEU A 325 17.13 28.16 4.00
N VAL A 326 16.54 28.84 4.99
CA VAL A 326 17.27 29.41 6.13
C VAL A 326 17.52 28.28 7.12
N LYS A 327 18.73 28.20 7.65
CA LYS A 327 19.10 27.21 8.67
C LYS A 327 18.23 27.38 9.92
N ARG A 328 17.71 26.26 10.43
CA ARG A 328 16.94 26.17 11.68
C ARG A 328 17.57 25.13 12.59
N ASP A 329 17.80 25.52 13.84
CA ASP A 329 18.34 24.57 14.81
C ASP A 329 17.20 23.73 15.42
N ARG A 330 17.52 22.53 15.91
CA ARG A 330 16.55 21.60 16.50
C ARG A 330 15.66 22.24 17.56
N THR A 331 16.23 23.09 18.41
CA THR A 331 15.52 23.78 19.49
C THR A 331 14.51 24.82 18.98
N GLU A 332 14.76 25.40 17.80
CA GLU A 332 13.82 26.31 17.15
C GLU A 332 12.60 25.54 16.64
N ILE A 333 12.84 24.40 15.97
CA ILE A 333 11.77 23.54 15.47
C ILE A 333 10.97 22.93 16.61
N GLU A 334 11.62 22.52 17.71
CA GLU A 334 10.95 21.98 18.89
C GLU A 334 10.01 23.00 19.54
N ARG A 335 10.45 24.27 19.66
CA ARG A 335 9.61 25.36 20.17
C ARG A 335 8.43 25.66 19.24
N ASP A 336 8.67 25.61 17.93
CA ASP A 336 7.72 26.05 16.91
C ASP A 336 6.96 24.89 16.27
N ILE A 337 7.00 23.69 16.87
CA ILE A 337 6.51 22.45 16.26
C ILE A 337 5.02 22.53 15.89
N ASP A 338 4.20 23.20 16.70
CA ASP A 338 2.77 23.41 16.47
C ASP A 338 2.49 24.26 15.22
N HIS A 339 3.48 25.02 14.74
CA HIS A 339 3.36 25.76 13.48
C HIS A 339 3.52 24.85 12.26
N TYR A 340 4.16 23.68 12.40
CA TYR A 340 4.45 22.79 11.29
C TYR A 340 3.24 21.93 10.90
N THR A 341 3.10 21.75 9.60
CA THR A 341 2.25 20.76 8.95
C THR A 341 3.16 19.82 8.19
N VAL A 342 2.94 18.53 8.34
CA VAL A 342 3.69 17.47 7.66
C VAL A 342 2.75 16.68 6.78
N ILE A 343 3.29 16.19 5.67
CA ILE A 343 2.68 15.10 4.90
C ILE A 343 3.57 13.87 5.10
N GLU A 344 2.94 12.79 5.52
CA GLU A 344 3.61 11.52 5.78
C GLU A 344 2.90 10.37 5.06
N HIS A 345 3.68 9.34 4.75
CA HIS A 345 3.22 8.05 4.26
C HIS A 345 3.95 6.97 5.07
N ASP A 346 3.21 6.04 5.68
CA ASP A 346 3.75 4.96 6.54
C ASP A 346 4.74 5.42 7.62
N GLY A 347 4.47 6.59 8.24
CA GLY A 347 5.30 7.18 9.29
C GLY A 347 6.59 7.83 8.79
N VAL A 348 6.77 7.92 7.46
CA VAL A 348 7.88 8.63 6.83
C VAL A 348 7.38 10.00 6.36
N ILE A 349 7.97 11.05 6.90
CA ILE A 349 7.68 12.44 6.50
C ILE A 349 8.45 12.73 5.21
N PHE A 350 7.71 13.06 4.14
CA PHE A 350 8.30 13.41 2.85
C PHE A 350 7.97 14.84 2.41
N GLY A 351 7.14 15.57 3.17
CA GLY A 351 6.93 16.99 2.95
C GLY A 351 6.55 17.72 4.24
N CYS A 352 6.87 19.02 4.30
CA CYS A 352 6.46 19.87 5.42
C CYS A 352 6.32 21.34 5.00
N ALA A 353 5.60 22.12 5.82
CA ALA A 353 5.63 23.58 5.82
C ALA A 353 5.24 24.11 7.21
N ALA A 354 5.74 25.28 7.59
CA ALA A 354 5.38 25.96 8.82
C ALA A 354 4.53 27.21 8.54
N LEU A 355 3.59 27.51 9.44
CA LEU A 355 2.76 28.72 9.41
C LEU A 355 3.01 29.58 10.65
N TYR A 356 3.71 30.70 10.50
CA TYR A 356 4.01 31.63 11.58
C TYR A 356 3.01 32.79 11.61
N PRO A 357 2.26 33.00 12.69
CA PRO A 357 1.22 34.02 12.76
C PRO A 357 1.77 35.44 12.98
N TYR A 358 1.16 36.45 12.34
CA TYR A 358 1.35 37.88 12.60
C TYR A 358 -0.01 38.58 12.81
N PRO A 359 -0.62 38.44 14.00
CA PRO A 359 -1.98 38.91 14.27
C PRO A 359 -2.20 40.41 14.06
N GLU A 360 -1.23 41.25 14.44
CA GLU A 360 -1.33 42.71 14.30
C GLU A 360 -1.47 43.17 12.84
N ALA A 361 -0.94 42.38 11.90
CA ALA A 361 -0.98 42.67 10.47
C ALA A 361 -2.03 41.82 9.72
N HIS A 362 -2.87 41.07 10.44
CA HIS A 362 -3.87 40.14 9.88
C HIS A 362 -3.29 39.23 8.79
N THR A 363 -2.06 38.74 9.00
CA THR A 363 -1.34 37.91 8.03
C THR A 363 -0.51 36.82 8.70
N ALA A 364 -0.02 35.87 7.92
CA ALA A 364 0.87 34.82 8.40
C ALA A 364 1.96 34.48 7.37
N GLU A 365 3.12 34.06 7.85
CA GLU A 365 4.24 33.63 7.01
C GLU A 365 4.17 32.12 6.81
N MET A 366 4.11 31.66 5.56
CA MET A 366 4.42 30.27 5.25
C MET A 366 5.92 30.14 5.00
N ALA A 367 6.58 29.27 5.77
CA ALA A 367 8.01 29.03 5.70
C ALA A 367 8.32 27.54 5.62
N ALA A 368 9.57 27.22 5.26
CA ALA A 368 10.08 25.85 5.20
C ALA A 368 9.26 24.87 4.33
N LEU A 369 8.51 25.37 3.33
CA LEU A 369 7.81 24.50 2.38
C LEU A 369 8.84 23.64 1.64
N THR A 370 8.77 22.34 1.91
CA THR A 370 9.75 21.37 1.45
C THR A 370 9.03 20.09 1.07
N VAL A 371 9.40 19.52 -0.07
CA VAL A 371 8.98 18.18 -0.50
C VAL A 371 10.24 17.44 -0.90
N SER A 372 10.37 16.19 -0.44
CA SER A 372 11.51 15.32 -0.74
C SER A 372 11.73 15.26 -2.25
N PRO A 373 12.97 15.46 -2.75
CA PRO A 373 13.26 15.42 -4.18
C PRO A 373 12.76 14.17 -4.91
N ASN A 374 12.65 13.04 -4.19
CA ASN A 374 12.25 11.75 -4.74
C ASN A 374 10.76 11.71 -5.16
N VAL A 375 9.91 12.55 -4.58
CA VAL A 375 8.45 12.55 -4.82
C VAL A 375 7.95 13.89 -5.37
N GLN A 376 8.87 14.77 -5.79
CA GLN A 376 8.49 16.03 -6.41
C GLN A 376 7.78 15.80 -7.76
N GLY A 377 6.74 16.58 -8.02
CA GLY A 377 5.96 16.51 -9.28
C GLY A 377 4.58 15.88 -9.13
N GLN A 378 4.31 15.22 -8.00
CA GLN A 378 3.02 14.55 -7.71
C GLN A 378 1.95 15.46 -7.10
N GLY A 379 2.29 16.73 -6.83
CA GLY A 379 1.33 17.74 -6.35
C GLY A 379 1.32 17.97 -4.84
N ASP A 380 2.18 17.31 -4.05
CA ASP A 380 2.15 17.40 -2.59
C ASP A 380 2.48 18.78 -2.04
N GLY A 381 3.37 19.50 -2.72
CA GLY A 381 3.63 20.90 -2.39
C GLY A 381 2.36 21.77 -2.47
N GLU A 382 1.43 21.43 -3.36
CA GLU A 382 0.13 22.10 -3.47
C GLU A 382 -0.86 21.62 -2.40
N LYS A 383 -0.87 20.33 -2.05
CA LYS A 383 -1.65 19.80 -0.93
C LYS A 383 -1.27 20.51 0.37
N ILE A 384 0.04 20.61 0.67
CA ILE A 384 0.58 21.31 1.84
C ILE A 384 0.17 22.79 1.81
N LEU A 385 0.35 23.49 0.68
CA LEU A 385 -0.05 24.90 0.56
C LEU A 385 -1.55 25.10 0.85
N LYS A 386 -2.43 24.27 0.27
CA LYS A 386 -3.88 24.36 0.51
C LYS A 386 -4.22 24.18 1.98
N ARG A 387 -3.54 23.26 2.69
CA ARG A 387 -3.73 23.07 4.13
C ARG A 387 -3.25 24.27 4.95
N ILE A 388 -2.12 24.85 4.59
CA ILE A 388 -1.62 26.07 5.25
C ILE A 388 -2.60 27.24 5.05
N GLU A 389 -3.15 27.41 3.84
CA GLU A 389 -4.19 28.41 3.58
C GLU A 389 -5.45 28.18 4.41
N GLN A 390 -5.89 26.92 4.56
CA GLN A 390 -7.02 26.58 5.43
C GLN A 390 -6.76 26.91 6.90
N ARG A 391 -5.57 26.57 7.42
CA ARG A 391 -5.17 26.92 8.79
C ARG A 391 -5.14 28.44 8.99
N ALA A 392 -4.59 29.18 8.03
CA ALA A 392 -4.54 30.64 8.09
C ALA A 392 -5.93 31.29 8.05
N ARG A 393 -6.86 30.80 7.20
CA ARG A 393 -8.27 31.23 7.19
C ARG A 393 -8.95 30.92 8.53
N GLY A 394 -8.74 29.71 9.06
CA GLY A 394 -9.31 29.28 10.34
C GLY A 394 -8.83 30.13 11.52
N ALA A 395 -7.61 30.67 11.44
CA ALA A 395 -7.05 31.60 12.41
C ALA A 395 -7.46 33.08 12.19
N GLY A 396 -8.26 33.37 11.16
CA GLY A 396 -8.76 34.73 10.89
C GLY A 396 -7.77 35.67 10.20
N PHE A 397 -6.79 35.15 9.47
CA PHE A 397 -5.87 35.97 8.67
C PHE A 397 -6.44 36.26 7.27
N ASP A 398 -6.23 37.48 6.78
CA ASP A 398 -6.68 37.93 5.45
C ASP A 398 -5.70 37.57 4.33
N SER A 399 -4.49 37.18 4.70
CA SER A 399 -3.42 36.90 3.75
C SER A 399 -2.35 35.97 4.33
N ILE A 400 -1.60 35.33 3.44
CA ILE A 400 -0.33 34.67 3.76
C ILE A 400 0.77 35.24 2.88
N PHE A 401 2.00 35.22 3.38
CA PHE A 401 3.17 35.61 2.61
C PHE A 401 4.29 34.57 2.69
N VAL A 402 5.18 34.61 1.70
CA VAL A 402 6.36 33.75 1.60
C VAL A 402 7.57 34.59 1.25
N LEU A 403 8.74 34.14 1.71
CA LEU A 403 10.04 34.67 1.27
C LEU A 403 10.78 33.59 0.50
N THR A 404 11.19 33.87 -0.73
CA THR A 404 11.91 32.89 -1.56
C THR A 404 13.02 33.53 -2.38
N THR A 405 14.12 32.80 -2.57
CA THR A 405 15.24 33.18 -3.45
C THR A 405 15.19 32.47 -4.80
N ARG A 406 14.52 31.31 -4.90
CA ARG A 406 14.60 30.40 -6.05
C ARG A 406 13.25 29.97 -6.63
N THR A 407 12.21 29.87 -5.81
CA THR A 407 10.93 29.20 -6.16
C THR A 407 9.80 30.17 -6.52
N MET A 408 10.13 31.42 -6.90
CA MET A 408 9.16 32.49 -7.17
C MET A 408 8.03 32.08 -8.13
N HIS A 409 8.35 31.52 -9.30
CA HIS A 409 7.35 31.20 -10.33
C HIS A 409 6.33 30.16 -9.87
N TRP A 410 6.73 29.25 -8.97
CA TRP A 410 5.83 28.24 -8.41
C TRP A 410 4.71 28.88 -7.57
N PHE A 411 5.05 29.91 -6.79
CA PHE A 411 4.10 30.68 -5.99
C PHE A 411 3.24 31.61 -6.84
N ILE A 412 3.82 32.29 -7.83
CA ILE A 412 3.06 33.20 -8.71
C ILE A 412 1.95 32.45 -9.45
N LYS A 413 2.25 31.26 -9.99
CA LYS A 413 1.23 30.39 -10.63
C LYS A 413 0.09 30.01 -9.68
N ARG A 414 0.30 30.11 -8.37
CA ARG A 414 -0.65 29.73 -7.30
C ARG A 414 -1.30 30.94 -6.63
N GLY A 415 -1.24 32.11 -7.26
CA GLY A 415 -1.97 33.31 -6.85
C GLY A 415 -1.22 34.23 -5.90
N PHE A 416 0.07 33.97 -5.64
CA PHE A 416 0.90 34.93 -4.92
C PHE A 416 1.33 36.07 -5.85
N LYS A 417 1.40 37.28 -5.30
CA LYS A 417 1.88 38.48 -5.99
C LYS A 417 3.12 39.00 -5.30
N GLN A 418 4.12 39.36 -6.08
CA GLN A 418 5.32 39.98 -5.55
C GLN A 418 5.00 41.37 -4.99
N VAL A 419 5.57 41.69 -3.83
CA VAL A 419 5.46 42.99 -3.16
C VAL A 419 6.85 43.46 -2.73
N ASP A 420 6.95 44.74 -2.38
CA ASP A 420 8.17 45.30 -1.81
C ASP A 420 8.43 44.73 -0.40
N PRO A 421 9.69 44.45 0.01
CA PRO A 421 10.01 44.07 1.39
C PRO A 421 9.46 45.00 2.48
N ASP A 422 9.21 46.28 2.17
CA ASP A 422 8.54 47.23 3.05
C ASP A 422 7.07 46.88 3.36
N TRP A 423 6.49 45.89 2.67
CA TRP A 423 5.17 45.36 3.00
C TRP A 423 5.20 44.43 4.23
N LEU A 424 6.34 43.80 4.55
CA LEU A 424 6.42 42.80 5.62
C LEU A 424 5.93 43.36 6.97
N PRO A 425 5.33 42.52 7.86
CA PRO A 425 5.03 42.94 9.22
C PRO A 425 6.28 43.43 9.96
N GLU A 426 6.16 44.45 10.80
CA GLU A 426 7.28 45.10 11.50
C GLU A 426 8.12 44.09 12.30
N ALA A 427 7.47 43.13 12.95
CA ALA A 427 8.14 42.04 13.67
C ALA A 427 9.00 41.17 12.74
N ARG A 428 8.55 40.95 11.49
CA ARG A 428 9.29 40.17 10.48
C ARG A 428 10.38 41.00 9.81
N LYS A 429 10.13 42.28 9.49
CA LYS A 429 11.11 43.22 8.93
C LYS A 429 12.39 43.28 9.77
N ARG A 430 12.27 43.31 11.10
CA ARG A 430 13.42 43.32 12.03
C ARG A 430 14.31 42.09 11.93
N LYS A 431 13.75 40.96 11.50
CA LYS A 431 14.45 39.67 11.33
C LYS A 431 14.76 39.36 9.86
N TYR A 432 14.48 40.29 8.95
CA TYR A 432 14.68 40.08 7.52
C TYR A 432 16.17 40.15 7.19
N ASN A 433 16.68 39.09 6.53
CA ASN A 433 18.06 39.03 6.10
C ASN A 433 18.20 39.73 4.73
N TRP A 434 18.67 40.98 4.76
CA TRP A 434 18.88 41.79 3.56
C TRP A 434 19.94 41.23 2.60
N ASP A 435 20.90 40.46 3.10
CA ASP A 435 21.94 39.84 2.26
C ASP A 435 21.38 38.69 1.41
N ARG A 436 20.33 38.02 1.88
CA ARG A 436 19.64 36.96 1.10
C ARG A 436 18.81 37.50 -0.05
N ARG A 437 18.45 38.79 -0.05
CA ARG A 437 17.61 39.46 -1.07
C ARG A 437 16.40 38.60 -1.49
N SER A 438 15.72 38.02 -0.51
CA SER A 438 14.57 37.15 -0.78
C SER A 438 13.41 37.96 -1.33
N GLN A 439 12.72 37.42 -2.32
CA GLN A 439 11.53 38.07 -2.85
C GLN A 439 10.37 37.82 -1.90
N VAL A 440 9.61 38.88 -1.61
CA VAL A 440 8.41 38.81 -0.79
C VAL A 440 7.22 38.62 -1.71
N LEU A 441 6.48 37.54 -1.51
CA LEU A 441 5.24 37.31 -2.22
C LEU A 441 4.07 37.13 -1.26
N VAL A 442 2.93 37.71 -1.61
CA VAL A 442 1.73 37.74 -0.78
C VAL A 442 0.55 37.17 -1.56
N LYS A 443 -0.22 36.31 -0.91
CA LYS A 443 -1.49 35.80 -1.41
C LYS A 443 -2.59 36.24 -0.45
N LYS A 444 -3.59 36.94 -0.97
CA LYS A 444 -4.82 37.21 -0.22
C LYS A 444 -5.63 35.93 -0.10
N LEU A 445 -6.13 35.68 1.10
CA LEU A 445 -7.02 34.55 1.38
C LEU A 445 -8.45 35.07 1.17
N ALA A 446 -9.07 34.63 0.07
CA ALA A 446 -10.49 34.88 -0.17
C ALA A 446 -11.37 34.01 0.73
#